data_AF-A0A1I6FQ83-F1
#
_entry.id   AF-A0A1I6FQ83-F1
#
_cell.length_a   1.000
_cell.length_b   1.000
_cell.length_c   1.000
_cell.angle_alpha   90.00
_cell.angle_beta   90.00
_cell.angle_gamma   90.00
#
_symmetry.space_group_name_H-M   'P 1'
#
loop_
_entity.id
_entity.type
_entity.pdbx_description
1 polymer ?
#
loop_
_entity_poly.entity_id
_entity_poly.type
_entity_poly.pdbx_seq_one_letter_code
_entity_poly.pdbx_strand_id
1 'polypeptide(L)'
;MGIRNYPVISQRIYVLGMITQVTKGIKISVDTSFEGTFFKNYKMHFAFGYTITIENQSKDSVQLTSRHWRIYDALNDMELLDGEGVIGKKPVIRPGETHTYSSGCLLASPIGAMKGHYNMVNFSSTEQFRVYVPTFKLSAPFALN
;
A
#
# COMPACT_ATOMS: atom_id res chain seq x y z
N MET A 1 9.04 43.02 7.33
CA MET A 1 8.00 42.18 6.71
C MET A 1 8.15 40.78 7.31
N GLY A 2 7.42 40.51 8.40
CA GLY A 2 7.66 39.33 9.25
C GLY A 2 6.96 38.08 8.71
N ILE A 3 7.71 36.99 8.56
CA ILE A 3 7.20 35.68 8.18
C ILE A 3 6.50 35.11 9.43
N ARG A 4 5.17 34.93 9.36
CA ARG A 4 4.42 34.28 10.45
C ARG A 4 4.70 32.78 10.40
N ASN A 5 5.43 32.28 11.38
CA ASN A 5 5.50 30.87 11.68
C ASN A 5 4.14 30.42 12.24
N TYR A 6 3.40 29.64 11.46
CA TYR A 6 2.26 28.91 11.98
C TYR A 6 2.78 27.66 12.70
N PRO A 7 2.31 27.35 13.92
CA PRO A 7 2.70 26.12 14.59
C PRO A 7 2.17 24.95 13.77
N VAL A 8 3.07 24.04 13.38
CA VAL A 8 2.68 22.69 12.94
C VAL A 8 2.08 22.04 14.18
N ILE A 9 0.76 22.08 14.30
CA ILE A 9 0.03 21.33 15.30
C ILE A 9 0.38 19.87 15.02
N SER A 10 1.11 19.25 15.95
CA SER A 10 1.38 17.81 15.96
C SER A 10 0.04 17.10 15.92
N GLN A 11 -0.39 16.74 14.71
CA GLN A 11 -1.50 15.83 14.52
C GLN A 11 -1.00 14.49 15.03
N ARG A 12 -1.58 14.02 16.13
CA ARG A 12 -1.43 12.64 16.57
C ARG A 12 -1.65 11.76 15.35
N ILE A 13 -0.59 11.11 14.89
CA ILE A 13 -0.65 10.12 13.84
C ILE A 13 -1.54 9.01 14.39
N TYR A 14 -2.78 8.94 13.94
CA TYR A 14 -3.62 7.79 14.14
C TYR A 14 -3.02 6.68 13.27
N VAL A 15 -2.06 5.94 13.83
CA VAL A 15 -1.50 4.75 13.19
C VAL A 15 -2.63 3.72 13.18
N LEU A 16 -3.31 3.59 12.04
CA LEU A 16 -4.11 2.40 11.74
C LEU A 16 -3.12 1.23 11.83
N GLY A 17 -3.35 0.35 12.80
CA GLY A 17 -2.38 -0.69 13.17
C GLY A 17 -1.93 -1.50 11.96
N MET A 18 -0.63 -1.76 11.86
CA MET A 18 -0.02 -2.57 10.82
C MET A 18 -0.79 -3.88 10.64
N ILE A 19 -1.27 -4.15 9.43
CA ILE A 19 -1.94 -5.41 9.11
C ILE A 19 -0.99 -6.31 8.32
N THR A 20 -1.13 -7.62 8.50
CA THR A 20 -0.22 -8.58 7.86
C THR A 20 -0.96 -9.79 7.28
N GLN A 21 -0.37 -10.40 6.25
CA GLN A 21 -0.82 -11.68 5.70
C GLN A 21 0.37 -12.47 5.19
N VAL A 22 0.36 -13.78 5.41
CA VAL A 22 1.36 -14.71 4.88
C VAL A 22 0.74 -15.56 3.77
N THR A 23 1.40 -15.63 2.61
CA THR A 23 1.02 -16.51 1.50
C THR A 23 2.26 -17.25 1.01
N LYS A 24 2.26 -18.59 1.02
CA LYS A 24 3.38 -19.43 0.57
C LYS A 24 4.75 -19.02 1.17
N GLY A 25 4.77 -18.67 2.46
CA GLY A 25 5.99 -18.26 3.15
C GLY A 25 6.46 -16.83 2.84
N ILE A 26 5.69 -16.05 2.07
CA ILE A 26 5.95 -14.61 1.89
C ILE A 26 4.97 -13.83 2.75
N LYS A 27 5.50 -13.05 3.68
CA LYS A 27 4.73 -12.19 4.57
C LYS A 27 4.66 -10.78 4.00
N ILE A 28 3.45 -10.26 3.89
CA ILE A 28 3.16 -8.88 3.51
C ILE A 28 2.65 -8.15 4.73
N SER A 29 3.31 -7.06 5.10
CA SER A 29 2.84 -6.10 6.10
C SER A 29 2.47 -4.79 5.43
N VAL A 30 1.39 -4.15 5.88
CA VAL A 30 0.90 -2.88 5.35
C VAL A 30 0.64 -1.91 6.48
N ASP A 31 1.21 -0.72 6.37
CA ASP A 31 0.94 0.46 7.19
C ASP A 31 0.33 1.55 6.32
N THR A 32 -0.67 2.25 6.83
CA THR A 32 -1.40 3.30 6.07
C THR A 32 -1.42 4.60 6.83
N SER A 33 -1.39 5.71 6.09
CA SER A 33 -1.45 7.06 6.62
C SER A 33 -2.41 7.91 5.79
N PHE A 34 -3.09 8.83 6.47
CA PHE A 34 -3.83 9.91 5.79
C PHE A 34 -2.90 11.11 5.63
N GLU A 35 -2.71 11.56 4.40
CA GLU A 35 -1.74 12.60 4.03
C GLU A 35 -2.39 13.97 3.84
N GLY A 36 -3.72 14.04 3.89
CA GLY A 36 -4.49 15.27 3.82
C GLY A 36 -5.52 15.31 2.69
N THR A 37 -6.03 16.51 2.45
CA THR A 37 -7.02 16.77 1.39
C THR A 37 -6.48 17.79 0.41
N PHE A 38 -6.95 17.72 -0.82
CA PHE A 38 -6.69 18.75 -1.81
C PHE A 38 -7.86 18.91 -2.77
N PHE A 39 -7.95 20.12 -3.32
CA PHE A 39 -8.94 20.44 -4.35
C PHE A 39 -8.32 20.26 -5.73
N LYS A 40 -8.99 19.46 -6.58
CA LYS A 40 -8.65 19.28 -7.99
C LYS A 40 -9.94 19.28 -8.79
N ASN A 41 -9.97 20.00 -9.91
CA ASN A 41 -11.15 20.07 -10.80
C ASN A 41 -12.46 20.39 -10.05
N TYR A 42 -12.41 21.33 -9.10
CA TYR A 42 -13.54 21.73 -8.25
C TYR A 42 -14.12 20.62 -7.36
N LYS A 43 -13.38 19.53 -7.14
CA LYS A 43 -13.73 18.44 -6.24
C LYS A 43 -12.66 18.25 -5.16
N MET A 44 -13.09 17.88 -3.97
CA MET A 44 -12.20 17.47 -2.89
C MET A 44 -11.72 16.05 -3.15
N HIS A 45 -10.44 15.82 -2.91
CA HIS A 45 -9.80 14.51 -2.94
C HIS A 45 -9.04 14.27 -1.64
N PHE A 46 -8.91 13.00 -1.29
CA PHE A 46 -8.30 12.52 -0.06
C PHE A 46 -7.05 11.72 -0.43
N ALA A 47 -5.90 12.15 0.11
CA ALA A 47 -4.63 11.51 -0.14
C ALA A 47 -4.30 10.53 0.98
N PHE A 48 -3.89 9.34 0.57
CA PHE A 48 -3.46 8.30 1.48
C PHE A 48 -2.08 7.79 1.07
N GLY A 49 -1.22 7.63 2.07
CA GLY A 49 0.04 6.92 1.96
C GLY A 49 -0.14 5.48 2.42
N TYR A 50 0.66 4.58 1.84
CA TYR A 50 0.83 3.24 2.37
C TYR A 50 2.28 2.80 2.24
N THR A 51 2.77 2.09 3.24
CA THR A 51 4.07 1.43 3.25
C THR A 51 3.85 -0.08 3.30
N ILE A 52 4.44 -0.79 2.33
CA ILE A 52 4.36 -2.25 2.25
C ILE A 52 5.74 -2.84 2.48
N THR A 53 5.78 -3.80 3.38
CA THR A 53 6.97 -4.60 3.69
C THR A 53 6.73 -6.03 3.24
N ILE A 54 7.61 -6.52 2.36
CA ILE A 54 7.58 -7.87 1.79
C ILE A 54 8.73 -8.66 2.39
N GLU A 55 8.43 -9.63 3.25
CA GLU A 55 9.40 -10.46 3.95
C GLU A 55 9.35 -11.88 3.40
N ASN A 56 10.50 -12.42 2.97
CA ASN A 56 10.59 -13.79 2.52
C ASN A 56 10.97 -14.72 3.67
N GLN A 57 9.99 -15.44 4.19
CA GLN A 57 10.14 -16.44 5.26
C GLN A 57 10.28 -17.88 4.71
N SER A 58 10.35 -18.01 3.38
CA SER A 58 10.57 -19.29 2.71
C SER A 58 12.06 -19.64 2.62
N LYS A 59 12.37 -20.81 2.05
CA LYS A 59 13.74 -21.31 1.90
C LYS A 59 14.39 -20.94 0.56
N ASP A 60 13.60 -20.44 -0.38
CA ASP A 60 14.07 -20.14 -1.74
C ASP A 60 14.09 -18.64 -1.99
N SER A 61 14.95 -18.21 -2.92
CA SER A 61 14.89 -16.84 -3.43
C SER A 61 13.68 -16.68 -4.35
N VAL A 62 12.95 -15.58 -4.18
CA VAL A 62 11.77 -15.26 -4.98
C VAL A 62 11.92 -13.90 -5.64
N GLN A 63 11.30 -13.71 -6.80
CA GLN A 63 11.26 -12.40 -7.46
C GLN A 63 9.84 -11.95 -7.68
N LEU A 64 9.54 -10.71 -7.27
CA LEU A 64 8.29 -10.03 -7.62
C LEU A 64 8.35 -9.56 -9.07
N THR A 65 7.38 -9.99 -9.88
CA THR A 65 7.34 -9.67 -11.32
C THR A 65 6.30 -8.61 -11.64
N SER A 66 5.09 -8.72 -11.07
CA SER A 66 4.00 -7.77 -11.29
C SER A 66 3.06 -7.68 -10.08
N ARG A 67 2.17 -6.68 -10.11
CA ARG A 67 1.15 -6.41 -9.10
C ARG A 67 -0.21 -6.26 -9.75
N HIS A 68 -1.24 -6.67 -9.03
CA HIS A 68 -2.64 -6.43 -9.35
C HIS A 68 -3.34 -5.83 -8.14
N TRP A 69 -4.03 -4.72 -8.34
CA TRP A 69 -4.78 -4.00 -7.32
C TRP A 69 -6.25 -3.85 -7.70
N ARG A 70 -7.09 -3.93 -6.68
CA ARG A 70 -8.49 -3.50 -6.69
C ARG A 70 -8.62 -2.39 -5.67
N ILE A 71 -9.03 -1.22 -6.14
CA ILE A 71 -9.17 -0.01 -5.33
C ILE A 71 -10.66 0.27 -5.19
N TYR A 72 -11.12 0.32 -3.95
CA TYR A 72 -12.49 0.61 -3.57
C TYR A 72 -12.56 2.02 -3.02
N ASP A 73 -13.27 2.89 -3.72
CA ASP A 73 -13.58 4.25 -3.30
C ASP A 73 -15.08 4.32 -3.01
N ALA A 74 -15.49 4.75 -1.81
CA ALA A 74 -16.91 4.75 -1.47
C ALA A 74 -17.77 5.71 -2.33
N LEU A 75 -17.14 6.62 -3.08
CA LEU A 75 -17.81 7.57 -3.98
C LEU A 75 -17.60 7.28 -5.47
N ASN A 76 -16.85 6.24 -5.84
CA ASN A 76 -16.62 5.86 -7.23
C ASN A 76 -16.79 4.35 -7.44
N ASP A 77 -16.82 3.95 -8.71
CA ASP A 77 -16.72 2.54 -9.07
C ASP A 77 -15.34 1.98 -8.70
N MET A 78 -15.29 0.66 -8.55
CA MET A 78 -14.05 -0.07 -8.26
C MET A 78 -13.07 0.05 -9.44
N GLU A 79 -11.82 0.42 -9.14
CA GLU A 79 -10.74 0.53 -10.12
C GLU A 79 -9.82 -0.71 -10.06
N LEU A 80 -9.44 -1.21 -11.24
CA LEU A 80 -8.43 -2.25 -11.39
C LEU A 80 -7.13 -1.64 -11.88
N LEU A 81 -6.03 -1.94 -11.18
CA LEU A 81 -4.70 -1.46 -11.56
C LEU A 81 -3.73 -2.63 -11.62
N ASP A 82 -3.28 -2.94 -12.83
CA ASP A 82 -2.22 -3.88 -13.11
C ASP A 82 -0.91 -3.14 -13.42
N GLY A 83 0.23 -3.73 -13.06
CA GLY A 83 1.51 -3.15 -13.43
C GLY A 83 2.70 -4.03 -13.14
N GLU A 84 3.77 -3.79 -13.88
CA GLU A 84 5.05 -4.47 -13.69
C GLU A 84 5.74 -3.99 -12.40
N GLY A 85 6.27 -4.94 -11.65
CA GLY A 85 7.02 -4.69 -10.43
C GLY A 85 6.27 -3.90 -9.36
N VAL A 86 7.04 -3.25 -8.50
CA VAL A 86 6.61 -2.25 -7.52
C VAL A 86 7.55 -1.05 -7.64
N ILE A 87 7.02 0.17 -7.66
CA ILE A 87 7.81 1.43 -7.77
C ILE A 87 8.88 1.42 -8.88
N GLY A 88 8.60 0.77 -10.01
CA GLY A 88 9.53 0.63 -11.14
C GLY A 88 10.63 -0.43 -10.97
N LYS A 89 10.54 -1.28 -9.94
CA LYS A 89 11.51 -2.34 -9.63
C LYS A 89 10.85 -3.72 -9.58
N LYS A 90 11.63 -4.77 -9.90
CA LYS A 90 11.24 -6.18 -9.76
C LYS A 90 12.16 -6.86 -8.74
N PRO A 91 11.95 -6.62 -7.43
CA PRO A 91 12.90 -7.03 -6.40
C PRO A 91 13.01 -8.56 -6.34
N VAL A 92 14.26 -9.03 -6.24
CA VAL A 92 14.59 -10.39 -5.80
C VAL A 92 14.75 -10.33 -4.28
N ILE A 93 14.08 -11.23 -3.57
CA ILE A 93 14.05 -11.28 -2.11
C ILE A 93 14.57 -12.65 -1.68
N ARG A 94 15.75 -12.70 -1.08
CA ARG A 94 16.35 -13.95 -0.59
C ARG A 94 15.67 -14.43 0.69
N PRO A 95 15.84 -15.70 1.09
CA PRO A 95 15.39 -16.20 2.39
C PRO A 95 15.86 -15.29 3.54
N GLY A 96 14.93 -14.87 4.38
CA GLY A 96 15.16 -13.97 5.52
C GLY A 96 15.31 -12.49 5.15
N GLU A 97 15.39 -12.13 3.86
CA GLU A 97 15.46 -10.73 3.43
C GLU A 97 14.07 -10.10 3.34
N THR A 98 14.07 -8.77 3.31
CA THR A 98 12.88 -7.94 3.24
C THR A 98 13.04 -6.85 2.19
N HIS A 99 11.94 -6.53 1.50
CA HIS A 99 11.83 -5.37 0.62
C HIS A 99 10.69 -4.46 1.09
N THR A 100 11.00 -3.20 1.39
CA THR A 100 10.01 -2.21 1.83
C THR A 100 9.92 -1.08 0.82
N TYR A 101 8.69 -0.66 0.53
CA TYR A 101 8.43 0.51 -0.31
C TYR A 101 7.20 1.28 0.16
N SER A 102 7.16 2.57 -0.15
CA SER A 102 6.01 3.44 0.11
C SER A 102 5.43 3.95 -1.19
N SER A 103 4.11 4.12 -1.23
CA SER A 103 3.38 4.71 -2.35
C SER A 103 2.11 5.37 -1.82
N GLY A 104 1.24 5.84 -2.71
CA GLY A 104 0.02 6.53 -2.33
C GLY A 104 -1.14 6.26 -3.27
N CYS A 105 -2.33 6.60 -2.78
CA CYS A 105 -3.59 6.50 -3.51
C CYS A 105 -4.41 7.77 -3.26
N LEU A 106 -5.10 8.24 -4.29
CA LEU A 106 -5.97 9.40 -4.23
C LEU A 106 -7.41 8.93 -4.42
N LEU A 107 -8.26 9.21 -3.44
CA LEU A 107 -9.67 8.85 -3.48
C LEU A 107 -10.55 10.11 -3.55
N ALA A 108 -11.74 9.98 -4.10
CA ALA A 108 -12.78 11.00 -3.99
C ALA A 108 -13.49 10.93 -2.63
N SER A 109 -13.56 9.76 -2.00
CA SER A 109 -14.11 9.55 -0.66
C SER A 109 -13.06 9.69 0.45
N PRO A 110 -13.45 10.14 1.67
CA PRO A 110 -12.60 10.05 2.86
C PRO A 110 -12.41 8.62 3.38
N ILE A 111 -13.13 7.64 2.81
CA ILE A 111 -13.05 6.22 3.15
C ILE A 111 -12.96 5.38 1.87
N GLY A 112 -12.01 4.44 1.86
CA GLY A 112 -11.88 3.40 0.85
C GLY A 112 -11.14 2.18 1.37
N ALA A 113 -10.79 1.27 0.46
CA ALA A 113 -9.98 0.11 0.77
C ALA A 113 -9.20 -0.34 -0.46
N MET A 114 -8.09 -1.05 -0.25
CA MET A 114 -7.32 -1.68 -1.31
C MET A 114 -7.12 -3.16 -1.01
N LYS A 115 -7.19 -3.98 -2.05
CA LYS A 115 -6.88 -5.41 -2.02
C LYS A 115 -6.11 -5.78 -3.28
N GLY A 116 -5.17 -6.70 -3.17
CA GLY A 116 -4.38 -7.09 -4.33
C GLY A 116 -3.57 -8.35 -4.14
N HIS A 117 -2.72 -8.61 -5.12
CA HIS A 117 -1.68 -9.61 -5.02
C HIS A 117 -0.46 -9.22 -5.86
N TYR A 118 0.68 -9.78 -5.48
CA TYR A 118 1.87 -9.82 -6.30
C TYR A 118 1.95 -11.15 -7.04
N ASN A 119 2.38 -11.10 -8.29
CA ASN A 119 2.87 -12.29 -8.98
C ASN A 119 4.36 -12.41 -8.69
N MET A 120 4.78 -13.62 -8.33
CA MET A 120 6.15 -13.94 -7.99
C MET A 120 6.60 -15.20 -8.73
N VAL A 121 7.91 -15.32 -8.92
CA VAL A 121 8.57 -16.55 -9.38
C VAL A 121 9.53 -17.05 -8.31
N ASN A 122 9.52 -18.35 -8.04
CA ASN A 122 10.52 -19.02 -7.20
C ASN A 122 11.70 -19.44 -8.08
N PHE A 123 12.93 -19.09 -7.71
CA PHE A 123 14.12 -19.40 -8.53
C PHE A 123 14.57 -20.85 -8.46
N SER A 124 14.26 -21.57 -7.38
CA SER A 124 14.59 -22.98 -7.24
C SER A 124 13.64 -23.87 -8.05
N SER A 125 12.33 -23.59 -7.98
CA SER A 125 11.30 -24.42 -8.63
C SER A 125 10.84 -23.90 -9.98
N THR A 126 11.18 -22.66 -10.34
CA THR A 126 10.63 -21.91 -11.50
C THR A 126 9.11 -21.69 -11.46
N GLU A 127 8.45 -22.05 -10.35
CA GLU A 127 7.01 -21.91 -10.18
C GLU A 127 6.62 -20.43 -10.11
N GLN A 128 5.56 -20.07 -10.84
CA GLN A 128 4.87 -18.79 -10.68
C GLN A 128 3.73 -18.91 -9.67
N PHE A 129 3.65 -17.97 -8.75
CA PHE A 129 2.61 -17.98 -7.72
C PHE A 129 2.17 -16.57 -7.32
N ARG A 130 0.99 -16.51 -6.70
CA ARG A 130 0.44 -15.27 -6.16
C ARG A 130 0.73 -15.15 -4.68
N VAL A 131 1.11 -13.95 -4.26
CA VAL A 131 1.20 -13.54 -2.86
C VAL A 131 0.16 -12.48 -2.60
N TYR A 132 -0.82 -12.77 -1.74
CA TYR A 132 -1.91 -11.85 -1.48
C TYR A 132 -1.50 -10.76 -0.51
N VAL A 133 -1.91 -9.53 -0.81
CA VAL A 133 -1.82 -8.40 0.10
C VAL A 133 -3.09 -8.39 0.96
N PRO A 134 -2.99 -8.23 2.29
CA PRO A 134 -4.18 -8.12 3.13
C PRO A 134 -5.02 -6.93 2.68
N THR A 135 -6.34 -7.03 2.82
CA THR A 135 -7.21 -5.88 2.54
C THR A 135 -6.98 -4.82 3.60
N PHE A 136 -6.50 -3.65 3.20
CA PHE A 136 -6.31 -2.50 4.10
C PHE A 136 -7.31 -1.41 3.80
N LYS A 137 -7.76 -0.77 4.88
CA LYS A 137 -8.66 0.38 4.82
C LYS A 137 -7.85 1.65 4.66
N LEU A 138 -8.39 2.58 3.89
CA LEU A 138 -7.90 3.94 3.77
C LEU A 138 -8.98 4.81 4.39
N SER A 139 -8.70 5.45 5.52
CA SER A 139 -9.71 6.21 6.26
C SER A 139 -9.10 7.48 6.81
N ALA A 140 -9.72 8.61 6.49
CA ALA A 140 -9.36 9.88 7.11
C ALA A 140 -9.81 9.86 8.59
N PRO A 141 -9.02 10.40 9.54
CA PRO A 141 -9.34 10.31 10.97
C PRO A 141 -10.73 10.85 11.33
N PHE A 142 -11.18 11.92 10.67
CA PHE A 142 -12.50 12.52 10.88
C PHE A 142 -13.67 11.73 10.29
N ALA A 143 -13.40 10.65 9.55
CA ALA A 143 -14.42 9.79 8.96
C ALA A 143 -14.65 8.51 9.78
N LEU A 144 -13.88 8.30 10.84
CA LEU A 144 -14.04 7.21 11.80
C LEU A 144 -14.77 7.77 13.04
N ASN A 145 -16.07 7.46 13.15
CA ASN A 145 -16.86 7.77 14.34
C ASN A 145 -16.72 6.67 15.40
#